data_AF-A0A399ZI71-F1
#
_entry.id   AF-A0A399ZI71-F1
#
_cell.length_a   1.000
_cell.length_b   1.000
_cell.length_c   1.000
_cell.angle_alpha   90.00
_cell.angle_beta   90.00
_cell.angle_gamma   90.00
#
_symmetry.space_group_name_H-M   'P 1'
#
loop_
_entity.id
_entity.type
_entity.pdbx_description
1 polymer ?
#
loop_
_entity_poly.entity_id
_entity_poly.type
_entity_poly.pdbx_seq_one_letter_code
_entity_poly.pdbx_strand_id
1 'polypeptide(L)'
;MDVNTWAEKLDHLMARISSRFVRSEARQRARAYLQGLLSPAERKNSWQLAEMLGEPTPYGLQQFLYRGAWDADALRDDLRQYVVAQIGDEAAILIVDETGFIKKGSQSAGVQRQYSGTAGRIENCQIGVFLVYAAPQGTAFIDRALYLPESWSEDRERCRRAGIPDSVTFATKPQMALTLLQRAVASDVPFGWVTADSIYGDYRRIRLWLESLPKPYVLAVTAKESVWIGWQQVRVGEVLEQLPEDGWVQLNAGAGAKGPRLYDWQLVAVNAPPVEGWRRWLLVRRSLEDPADLAAFACCAPAETSLEQLVRIAGSRWRIETAFEEAKGEVGLDHYEVRSWDGWHRHITLACLAHALLAVVRAMSGEPELAPLLAEPEKGGPAPGSLAAFKARRGLLSA
;
A
#
# COMPACT_ATOMS: atom_id res chain seq x y z
N MET A 1 6.91 -21.69 -15.37
CA MET A 1 6.43 -20.75 -16.39
C MET A 1 7.38 -20.74 -17.57
N ASP A 2 6.88 -20.77 -18.81
CA ASP A 2 7.73 -20.66 -20.00
C ASP A 2 8.29 -19.24 -20.16
N VAL A 3 9.56 -19.12 -20.54
CA VAL A 3 10.28 -17.84 -20.75
C VAL A 3 9.60 -17.01 -21.84
N ASN A 4 9.01 -17.67 -22.85
CA ASN A 4 8.30 -17.01 -23.94
C ASN A 4 7.05 -16.26 -23.44
N THR A 5 6.26 -16.88 -22.56
CA THR A 5 5.05 -16.25 -21.99
C THR A 5 5.41 -15.01 -21.17
N TRP A 6 6.54 -15.03 -20.47
CA TRP A 6 6.98 -13.89 -19.67
C TRP A 6 7.41 -12.70 -20.54
N ALA A 7 8.19 -12.97 -21.60
CA ALA A 7 8.63 -11.97 -22.56
C ALA A 7 7.45 -11.30 -23.28
N GLU A 8 6.46 -12.09 -23.73
CA GLU A 8 5.22 -11.60 -24.35
C GLU A 8 4.44 -10.67 -23.41
N LYS A 9 4.32 -11.04 -22.13
CA LYS A 9 3.60 -10.21 -21.15
C LYS A 9 4.30 -8.89 -20.89
N LEU A 10 5.62 -8.90 -20.79
CA LEU A 10 6.39 -7.66 -20.70
C LEU A 10 6.24 -6.84 -21.99
N ASP A 11 6.22 -7.45 -23.18
CA ASP A 11 6.02 -6.75 -24.46
C ASP A 11 4.65 -6.06 -24.51
N HIS A 12 3.58 -6.76 -24.12
CA HIS A 12 2.24 -6.18 -24.04
C HIS A 12 2.18 -5.01 -23.06
N LEU A 13 2.80 -5.15 -21.89
CA LEU A 13 2.89 -4.08 -20.90
C LEU A 13 3.66 -2.88 -21.45
N MET A 14 4.81 -3.12 -22.07
CA MET A 14 5.64 -2.07 -22.66
C MET A 14 4.93 -1.33 -23.80
N ALA A 15 4.16 -2.06 -24.63
CA ALA A 15 3.35 -1.46 -25.69
C ALA A 15 2.31 -0.49 -25.10
N ARG A 16 1.65 -0.89 -24.00
CA ARG A 16 0.63 -0.07 -23.31
C ARG A 16 1.19 1.26 -22.82
N ILE A 17 2.35 1.22 -22.17
CA ILE A 17 2.96 2.42 -21.54
C ILE A 17 3.85 3.21 -22.51
N SER A 18 4.02 2.74 -23.75
CA SER A 18 5.00 3.28 -24.70
C SER A 18 4.81 4.77 -24.99
N SER A 19 3.55 5.24 -25.01
CA SER A 19 3.18 6.64 -25.27
C SER A 19 3.66 7.60 -24.18
N ARG A 20 3.95 7.12 -22.96
CA ARG A 20 4.50 7.92 -21.86
C ARG A 20 5.96 8.28 -22.04
N PHE A 21 6.63 7.61 -22.97
CA PHE A 21 8.03 7.83 -23.28
C PHE A 21 8.16 8.26 -24.74
N VAL A 22 8.20 9.57 -24.98
CA VAL A 22 8.18 10.15 -26.35
C VAL A 22 9.39 9.68 -27.19
N ARG A 23 10.57 9.60 -26.59
CA ARG A 23 11.81 9.19 -27.27
C ARG A 23 12.04 7.68 -27.20
N SER A 24 12.61 7.11 -28.26
CA SER A 24 12.96 5.69 -28.35
C SER A 24 13.90 5.25 -27.23
N GLU A 25 14.87 6.09 -26.88
CA GLU A 25 15.84 5.85 -25.82
C GLU A 25 15.13 5.75 -24.46
N ALA A 26 14.14 6.62 -24.20
CA ALA A 26 13.37 6.57 -22.96
C ALA A 26 12.53 5.28 -22.87
N ARG A 27 11.94 4.82 -24.00
CA ARG A 27 11.23 3.53 -24.06
C ARG A 27 12.16 2.35 -23.77
N GLN A 28 13.33 2.33 -24.39
CA GLN A 28 14.34 1.29 -24.16
C GLN A 28 14.81 1.29 -22.70
N ARG A 29 15.02 2.47 -22.10
CA ARG A 29 15.42 2.60 -20.69
C ARG A 29 14.31 2.19 -19.73
N ALA A 30 13.05 2.50 -20.02
CA ALA A 30 11.92 2.02 -19.24
C ALA A 30 11.85 0.49 -19.24
N ARG A 31 11.99 -0.12 -20.42
CA ARG A 31 12.05 -1.59 -20.55
C ARG A 31 13.21 -2.19 -19.76
N ALA A 32 14.42 -1.68 -19.97
CA ALA A 32 15.62 -2.17 -19.28
C ALA A 32 15.49 -2.03 -17.76
N TYR A 33 14.91 -0.91 -17.28
CA TYR A 33 14.67 -0.71 -15.86
C TYR A 33 13.66 -1.72 -15.31
N LEU A 34 12.52 -1.95 -15.98
CA LEU A 34 11.54 -2.96 -15.57
C LEU A 34 12.12 -4.39 -15.58
N GLN A 35 12.88 -4.76 -16.62
CA GLN A 35 13.60 -6.03 -16.66
C GLN A 35 14.57 -6.15 -15.48
N GLY A 36 15.26 -5.06 -15.13
CA GLY A 36 16.09 -4.99 -13.94
C GLY A 36 15.32 -5.21 -12.64
N LEU A 37 14.16 -4.56 -12.47
CA LEU A 37 13.32 -4.76 -11.28
C LEU A 37 12.84 -6.21 -11.17
N LEU A 38 12.50 -6.84 -12.29
CA LEU A 38 11.94 -8.19 -12.35
C LEU A 38 12.98 -9.32 -12.33
N SER A 39 14.25 -8.99 -12.21
CA SER A 39 15.36 -9.93 -12.31
C SER A 39 15.63 -10.74 -11.03
N PRO A 40 16.64 -11.62 -10.99
CA PRO A 40 17.12 -12.21 -9.74
C PRO A 40 18.15 -11.34 -8.97
N ALA A 41 18.37 -10.07 -9.36
CA ALA A 41 19.32 -9.19 -8.65
C ALA A 41 18.97 -9.06 -7.16
N GLU A 42 19.96 -9.24 -6.28
CA GLU A 42 19.79 -9.18 -4.82
C GLU A 42 19.21 -7.85 -4.35
N ARG A 43 19.63 -6.72 -4.96
CA ARG A 43 19.16 -5.38 -4.66
C ARG A 43 18.86 -4.61 -5.94
N LYS A 44 17.67 -4.03 -6.02
CA LYS A 44 17.19 -3.32 -7.22
C LYS A 44 17.61 -1.85 -7.26
N ASN A 45 18.87 -1.56 -6.93
CA ASN A 45 19.44 -0.22 -7.05
C ASN A 45 20.09 -0.01 -8.43
N SER A 46 20.30 1.25 -8.85
CA SER A 46 20.80 1.54 -10.20
C SER A 46 22.16 0.92 -10.51
N TRP A 47 22.99 0.64 -9.50
CA TRP A 47 24.29 -0.03 -9.70
C TRP A 47 24.14 -1.49 -10.10
N GLN A 48 23.43 -2.29 -9.30
CA GLN A 48 23.25 -3.71 -9.59
C GLN A 48 22.39 -3.92 -10.84
N LEU A 49 21.40 -3.05 -11.07
CA LEU A 49 20.62 -3.11 -12.30
C LEU A 49 21.50 -2.81 -13.53
N ALA A 50 22.40 -1.84 -13.47
CA ALA A 50 23.31 -1.55 -14.58
C ALA A 50 24.29 -2.70 -14.84
N GLU A 51 24.86 -3.29 -13.78
CA GLU A 51 25.75 -4.46 -13.89
C GLU A 51 25.07 -5.62 -14.60
N MET A 52 23.83 -5.96 -14.20
CA MET A 52 23.10 -7.03 -14.87
C MET A 52 22.76 -6.70 -16.33
N LEU A 53 22.48 -5.44 -16.65
CA LEU A 53 22.19 -4.99 -18.02
C LEU A 53 23.46 -4.91 -18.88
N GLY A 54 24.63 -5.24 -18.32
CA GLY A 54 25.92 -5.16 -19.01
C GLY A 54 26.41 -3.71 -19.21
N GLU A 55 25.89 -2.77 -18.43
CA GLU A 55 26.25 -1.36 -18.53
C GLU A 55 27.44 -1.02 -17.62
N PRO A 56 28.42 -0.23 -18.10
CA PRO A 56 29.62 0.08 -17.33
C PRO A 56 29.35 1.02 -16.15
N THR A 57 28.23 1.75 -16.15
CA THR A 57 27.90 2.74 -15.11
C THR A 57 26.39 2.81 -14.86
N PRO A 58 25.95 3.21 -13.64
CA PRO A 58 24.52 3.37 -13.34
C PRO A 58 23.90 4.63 -13.94
N TYR A 59 24.69 5.48 -14.59
CA TYR A 59 24.28 6.84 -14.93
C TYR A 59 23.08 6.86 -15.88
N GLY A 60 22.99 5.91 -16.82
CA GLY A 60 21.82 5.80 -17.70
C GLY A 60 20.51 5.62 -16.93
N LEU A 61 20.49 4.69 -15.96
CA LEU A 61 19.32 4.42 -15.11
C LEU A 61 19.03 5.58 -14.15
N GLN A 62 20.07 6.18 -13.57
CA GLN A 62 19.91 7.33 -12.68
C GLN A 62 19.36 8.54 -13.42
N GLN A 63 19.84 8.83 -14.63
CA GLN A 63 19.33 9.92 -15.47
C GLN A 63 17.89 9.65 -15.90
N PHE A 64 17.55 8.41 -16.24
CA PHE A 64 16.18 8.02 -16.59
C PHE A 64 15.17 8.33 -15.47
N LEU A 65 15.53 8.07 -14.21
CA LEU A 65 14.68 8.39 -13.05
C LEU A 65 14.75 9.87 -12.68
N TYR A 66 15.93 10.48 -12.64
CA TYR A 66 16.12 11.82 -12.09
C TYR A 66 15.80 12.93 -13.11
N ARG A 67 16.28 12.82 -14.34
CA ARG A 67 16.15 13.85 -15.39
C ARG A 67 15.31 13.43 -16.60
N GLY A 68 14.79 12.21 -16.61
CA GLY A 68 13.92 11.74 -17.67
C GLY A 68 12.75 12.70 -17.91
N ALA A 69 12.35 12.87 -19.17
CA ALA A 69 11.18 13.69 -19.52
C ALA A 69 9.97 12.77 -19.71
N TRP A 70 9.41 12.29 -18.59
CA TRP A 70 8.18 11.50 -18.57
C TRP A 70 7.42 11.69 -17.26
N ASP A 71 6.11 11.51 -17.33
CA ASP A 71 5.16 11.77 -16.26
C ASP A 71 4.85 10.48 -15.49
N ALA A 72 5.23 10.47 -14.20
CA ALA A 72 5.01 9.37 -13.29
C ALA A 72 3.53 9.13 -12.94
N ASP A 73 2.74 10.20 -12.91
CA ASP A 73 1.32 10.18 -12.61
C ASP A 73 0.53 9.63 -13.80
N ALA A 74 0.89 10.05 -15.01
CA ALA A 74 0.33 9.46 -16.22
C ALA A 74 0.63 7.96 -16.35
N LEU A 75 1.85 7.54 -15.97
CA LEU A 75 2.20 6.11 -15.92
C LEU A 75 1.44 5.36 -14.80
N ARG A 76 1.17 6.00 -13.67
CA ARG A 76 0.31 5.45 -12.61
C ARG A 76 -1.11 5.23 -13.13
N ASP A 77 -1.62 6.12 -13.98
CA ASP A 77 -2.95 5.94 -14.56
C ASP A 77 -2.98 4.74 -15.54
N ASP A 78 -1.92 4.55 -16.33
CA ASP A 78 -1.78 3.34 -17.16
C ASP A 78 -1.64 2.05 -16.32
N LEU A 79 -0.91 2.10 -15.21
CA LEU A 79 -0.79 1.00 -14.24
C LEU A 79 -2.18 0.58 -13.75
N ARG A 80 -2.98 1.55 -13.30
CA ARG A 80 -4.33 1.29 -12.79
C ARG A 80 -5.21 0.65 -13.85
N GLN A 81 -5.21 1.21 -15.07
CA GLN A 81 -5.93 0.63 -16.20
C GLN A 81 -5.44 -0.77 -16.57
N TYR A 82 -4.13 -1.03 -16.46
CA TYR A 82 -3.56 -2.35 -16.68
C TYR A 82 -4.08 -3.36 -15.65
N VAL A 83 -4.05 -3.01 -14.35
CA VAL A 83 -4.56 -3.89 -13.29
C VAL A 83 -6.04 -4.19 -13.48
N VAL A 84 -6.87 -3.16 -13.69
CA VAL A 84 -8.31 -3.35 -13.94
C VAL A 84 -8.57 -4.21 -15.18
N ALA A 85 -7.81 -4.02 -16.25
CA ALA A 85 -7.98 -4.80 -17.48
C ALA A 85 -7.52 -6.27 -17.35
N GLN A 86 -6.72 -6.62 -16.33
CA GLN A 86 -6.20 -7.98 -16.17
C GLN A 86 -6.87 -8.76 -15.05
N ILE A 87 -7.16 -8.10 -13.91
CA ILE A 87 -7.72 -8.73 -12.71
C ILE A 87 -8.91 -7.94 -12.13
N GLY A 88 -9.53 -7.07 -12.93
CA GLY A 88 -10.69 -6.28 -12.49
C GLY A 88 -11.88 -7.16 -12.10
N ASP A 89 -12.46 -6.85 -10.94
CA ASP A 89 -13.57 -7.60 -10.35
C ASP A 89 -14.46 -6.65 -9.51
N GLU A 90 -15.77 -6.75 -9.64
CA GLU A 90 -16.72 -5.94 -8.85
C GLU A 90 -16.68 -6.29 -7.36
N ALA A 91 -16.21 -7.48 -7.00
CA ALA A 91 -16.01 -7.89 -5.61
C ALA A 91 -14.64 -7.47 -5.05
N ALA A 92 -13.78 -6.80 -5.84
CA ALA A 92 -12.48 -6.37 -5.38
C ALA A 92 -12.57 -5.40 -4.20
N ILE A 93 -11.52 -5.43 -3.38
CA ILE A 93 -11.40 -4.61 -2.18
C ILE A 93 -10.29 -3.59 -2.43
N LEU A 94 -10.61 -2.31 -2.21
CA LEU A 94 -9.60 -1.26 -2.14
C LEU A 94 -9.04 -1.20 -0.73
N ILE A 95 -7.72 -1.35 -0.61
CA ILE A 95 -7.00 -1.33 0.67
C ILE A 95 -6.07 -0.12 0.69
N VAL A 96 -6.22 0.74 1.70
CA VAL A 96 -5.30 1.85 1.94
C VAL A 96 -4.37 1.49 3.10
N ASP A 97 -3.07 1.66 2.88
CA ASP A 97 -2.07 1.58 3.93
C ASP A 97 -0.83 2.39 3.55
N GLU A 98 0.11 2.51 4.48
CA GLU A 98 1.36 3.23 4.34
C GLU A 98 2.57 2.33 4.59
N THR A 99 3.68 2.69 3.97
CA THR A 99 4.96 2.03 4.28
C THR A 99 6.10 3.02 4.37
N GLY A 100 7.05 2.70 5.25
CA GLY A 100 8.21 3.54 5.53
C GLY A 100 9.45 3.10 4.76
N PHE A 101 10.21 4.06 4.26
CA PHE A 101 11.47 3.86 3.56
C PHE A 101 12.59 4.51 4.35
N ILE A 102 13.45 3.71 4.98
CA ILE A 102 14.55 4.21 5.81
C ILE A 102 15.55 4.97 4.92
N LYS A 103 15.96 6.15 5.37
CA LYS A 103 16.92 7.00 4.65
C LYS A 103 17.99 7.55 5.59
N LYS A 104 19.17 7.80 5.02
CA LYS A 104 20.26 8.50 5.69
C LYS A 104 20.33 9.95 5.20
N GLY A 105 20.55 10.89 6.14
CA GLY A 105 20.62 12.33 5.86
C GLY A 105 19.26 13.01 5.69
N SER A 106 19.27 14.30 5.36
CA SER A 106 18.10 15.20 5.43
C SER A 106 17.60 15.72 4.08
N GLN A 107 18.25 15.38 2.96
CA GLN A 107 17.98 16.02 1.66
C GLN A 107 17.03 15.22 0.74
N SER A 108 16.66 13.99 1.08
CA SER A 108 15.68 13.24 0.28
C SER A 108 14.27 13.79 0.50
N ALA A 109 13.49 13.98 -0.56
CA ALA A 109 12.15 14.57 -0.50
C ALA A 109 11.28 13.95 0.61
N GLY A 110 10.70 14.76 1.49
CA GLY A 110 9.82 14.28 2.56
C GLY A 110 10.50 13.46 3.67
N VAL A 111 11.83 13.36 3.71
CA VAL A 111 12.52 12.62 4.77
C VAL A 111 12.46 13.37 6.11
N GLN A 112 12.03 12.68 7.17
CA GLN A 112 12.02 13.19 8.54
C GLN A 112 12.15 12.02 9.52
N ARG A 113 12.60 12.31 10.75
CA ARG A 113 12.42 11.41 11.89
C ARG A 113 10.94 11.30 12.24
N GLN A 114 10.34 10.16 11.92
CA GLN A 114 8.93 9.86 12.18
C GLN A 114 8.78 8.37 12.48
N TYR A 115 7.65 7.98 13.07
CA TYR A 115 7.38 6.57 13.31
C TYR A 115 7.32 5.83 11.97
N SER A 116 8.16 4.80 11.82
CA SER A 116 8.17 3.93 10.66
C SER A 116 7.61 2.59 11.09
N GLY A 117 6.43 2.21 10.58
CA GLY A 117 5.84 0.90 10.82
C GLY A 117 6.79 -0.24 10.44
N THR A 118 7.54 -0.08 9.34
CA THR A 118 8.55 -1.06 8.89
C THR A 118 9.73 -1.21 9.86
N ALA A 119 10.11 -0.16 10.59
CA ALA A 119 11.22 -0.24 11.55
C ALA A 119 10.74 -0.54 13.00
N GLY A 120 9.43 -0.43 13.26
CA GLY A 120 8.84 -0.52 14.60
C GLY A 120 9.28 0.61 15.55
N ARG A 121 9.91 1.68 15.04
CA ARG A 121 10.49 2.77 15.85
C ARG A 121 10.55 4.09 15.09
N ILE A 122 10.83 5.16 15.82
CA ILE A 122 11.08 6.49 15.24
C ILE A 122 12.42 6.48 14.51
N GLU A 123 12.37 6.62 13.20
CA GLU A 123 13.55 6.62 12.33
C GLU A 123 13.46 7.71 11.28
N ASN A 124 14.62 8.07 10.75
CA ASN A 124 14.68 8.96 9.61
C ASN A 124 14.23 8.22 8.35
N CYS A 125 13.02 8.54 7.87
CA CYS A 125 12.40 7.82 6.77
C CYS A 125 11.50 8.73 5.93
N GLN A 126 11.21 8.26 4.71
CA GLN A 126 10.10 8.72 3.88
C GLN A 126 8.90 7.81 4.13
N ILE A 127 7.67 8.33 4.06
CA ILE A 127 6.45 7.53 4.15
C ILE A 127 5.70 7.64 2.83
N GLY A 128 5.36 6.50 2.22
CA GLY A 128 4.44 6.47 1.08
C GLY A 128 3.07 5.96 1.52
N VAL A 129 2.01 6.63 1.08
CA VAL A 129 0.62 6.15 1.18
C VAL A 129 0.30 5.42 -0.11
N PHE A 130 -0.30 4.24 -0.05
CA PHE A 130 -0.56 3.37 -1.19
C PHE A 130 -2.03 2.96 -1.24
N LEU A 131 -2.52 2.73 -2.46
CA LEU A 131 -3.80 2.10 -2.72
C LEU A 131 -3.54 0.75 -3.41
N VAL A 132 -3.97 -0.32 -2.76
CA VAL A 132 -3.91 -1.68 -3.28
C VAL A 132 -5.28 -2.14 -3.73
N TYR A 133 -5.30 -2.80 -4.87
CA TYR A 133 -6.43 -3.48 -5.46
C TYR A 133 -6.32 -4.98 -5.16
N ALA A 134 -7.20 -5.48 -4.30
CA ALA A 134 -7.24 -6.88 -3.92
C ALA A 134 -8.47 -7.57 -4.54
N ALA A 135 -8.25 -8.28 -5.63
CA ALA A 135 -9.27 -9.08 -6.31
C ALA A 135 -9.16 -10.57 -5.93
N PRO A 136 -10.15 -11.41 -6.24
CA PRO A 136 -10.03 -12.86 -6.07
C PRO A 136 -8.84 -13.48 -6.81
N GLN A 137 -8.49 -12.91 -7.97
CA GLN A 137 -7.45 -13.41 -8.88
C GLN A 137 -6.04 -12.95 -8.47
N GLY A 138 -5.91 -11.88 -7.69
CA GLY A 138 -4.62 -11.39 -7.23
C GLY A 138 -4.68 -10.00 -6.60
N THR A 139 -3.52 -9.57 -6.10
CA THR A 139 -3.35 -8.30 -5.40
C THR A 139 -2.30 -7.44 -6.11
N ALA A 140 -2.60 -6.16 -6.36
CA ALA A 140 -1.66 -5.24 -7.02
C ALA A 140 -1.80 -3.79 -6.53
N PHE A 141 -0.70 -3.05 -6.51
CA PHE A 141 -0.73 -1.61 -6.28
C PHE A 141 -1.31 -0.87 -7.49
N ILE A 142 -2.23 0.07 -7.25
CA ILE A 142 -2.86 0.87 -8.32
C ILE A 142 -2.66 2.37 -8.17
N ASP A 143 -2.28 2.83 -6.97
CA ASP A 143 -2.01 4.24 -6.70
C ASP A 143 -1.06 4.39 -5.51
N ARG A 144 -0.46 5.57 -5.39
CA ARG A 144 0.41 5.98 -4.30
C ARG A 144 0.68 7.47 -4.27
N ALA A 145 1.19 7.93 -3.13
CA ALA A 145 1.69 9.29 -2.95
C ALA A 145 2.76 9.35 -1.86
N LEU A 146 3.75 10.22 -2.03
CA LEU A 146 4.77 10.48 -1.00
C LEU A 146 4.21 11.46 0.03
N TYR A 147 4.18 11.07 1.30
CA TYR A 147 3.80 11.96 2.39
C TYR A 147 4.88 13.03 2.58
N LEU A 148 4.46 14.29 2.51
CA LEU A 148 5.30 15.45 2.77
C LEU A 148 4.98 15.99 4.17
N PRO A 149 5.88 15.85 5.17
CA PRO A 149 5.63 16.39 6.50
C PRO A 149 5.46 17.92 6.48
N GLU A 150 4.72 18.45 7.44
CA GLU A 150 4.45 19.90 7.54
C GLU A 150 5.74 20.74 7.52
N SER A 151 6.75 20.31 8.28
CA SER A 151 8.09 20.95 8.33
C SER A 151 8.79 21.08 6.98
N TRP A 152 8.46 20.24 6.01
CA TRP A 152 8.97 20.39 4.64
C TRP A 152 8.19 21.45 3.87
N SER A 153 6.87 21.47 4.02
CA SER A 153 6.00 22.40 3.28
C SER A 153 6.21 23.87 3.68
N GLU A 154 6.77 24.10 4.87
CA GLU A 154 7.17 25.42 5.38
C GLU A 154 8.53 25.89 4.84
N ASP A 155 9.39 24.98 4.35
CA ASP A 155 10.70 25.29 3.76
C ASP A 155 10.68 25.08 2.25
N ARG A 156 10.29 26.14 1.53
CA ARG A 156 10.16 26.11 0.06
C ARG A 156 11.48 25.97 -0.67
N GLU A 157 12.57 26.48 -0.12
CA GLU A 157 13.89 26.29 -0.72
C GLU A 157 14.33 24.83 -0.65
N ARG A 158 14.10 24.16 0.49
CA ARG A 158 14.36 22.72 0.65
C ARG A 158 13.48 21.90 -0.28
N CYS A 159 12.22 22.26 -0.43
CA CYS A 159 11.31 21.64 -1.39
C CYS A 159 11.86 21.71 -2.82
N ARG A 160 12.22 22.91 -3.29
CA ARG A 160 12.78 23.14 -4.63
C ARG A 160 14.10 22.38 -4.86
N ARG A 161 15.00 22.34 -3.86
CA ARG A 161 16.24 21.53 -3.92
C ARG A 161 15.96 20.04 -4.09
N ALA A 162 14.86 19.54 -3.52
CA ALA A 162 14.42 18.15 -3.68
C ALA A 162 13.50 17.93 -4.89
N GLY A 163 13.24 18.96 -5.71
CA GLY A 163 12.37 18.89 -6.88
C GLY A 163 10.87 18.81 -6.56
N ILE A 164 10.45 19.19 -5.36
CA ILE A 164 9.03 19.22 -4.98
C ILE A 164 8.38 20.46 -5.61
N PRO A 165 7.29 20.32 -6.39
CA PRO A 165 6.59 21.46 -6.97
C PRO A 165 6.03 22.41 -5.91
N ASP A 166 6.00 23.72 -6.20
CA ASP A 166 5.47 24.75 -5.29
C ASP A 166 3.96 24.57 -5.01
N SER A 167 3.24 23.88 -5.90
CA SER A 167 1.83 23.52 -5.72
C SER A 167 1.59 22.43 -4.67
N VAL A 168 2.63 21.67 -4.28
CA VAL A 168 2.51 20.64 -3.25
C VAL A 168 2.51 21.30 -1.89
N THR A 169 1.39 21.21 -1.17
CA THR A 169 1.23 21.67 0.20
C THR A 169 1.16 20.50 1.18
N PHE A 170 1.21 20.80 2.48
CA PHE A 170 0.95 19.79 3.49
C PHE A 170 -0.46 19.18 3.30
N ALA A 171 -0.53 17.86 3.40
CA ALA A 171 -1.76 17.10 3.50
C ALA A 171 -1.52 15.95 4.47
N THR A 172 -2.48 15.70 5.37
CA THR A 172 -2.40 14.55 6.26
C THR A 172 -2.54 13.26 5.46
N LYS A 173 -1.98 12.16 5.98
CA LYS A 173 -2.08 10.85 5.31
C LYS A 173 -3.53 10.43 5.01
N PRO A 174 -4.53 10.67 5.89
CA PRO A 174 -5.92 10.43 5.55
C PRO A 174 -6.48 11.32 4.43
N GLN A 175 -6.04 12.58 4.30
CA GLN A 175 -6.40 13.43 3.15
C GLN A 175 -5.81 12.87 1.85
N MET A 176 -4.58 12.37 1.90
CA MET A 176 -3.95 11.71 0.76
C MET A 176 -4.71 10.43 0.39
N ALA A 177 -5.01 9.57 1.35
CA ALA A 177 -5.82 8.37 1.14
C ALA A 177 -7.17 8.67 0.48
N LEU A 178 -7.88 9.70 0.95
CA LEU A 178 -9.12 10.15 0.32
C LEU A 178 -8.89 10.56 -1.13
N THR A 179 -7.79 11.25 -1.43
CA THR A 179 -7.42 11.63 -2.81
C THR A 179 -7.17 10.40 -3.69
N LEU A 180 -6.46 9.39 -3.17
CA LEU A 180 -6.19 8.12 -3.88
C LEU A 180 -7.51 7.39 -4.20
N LEU A 181 -8.42 7.28 -3.22
CA LEU A 181 -9.74 6.68 -3.42
C LEU A 181 -10.58 7.48 -4.43
N GLN A 182 -10.58 8.81 -4.34
CA GLN A 182 -11.28 9.68 -5.28
C GLN A 182 -10.76 9.51 -6.70
N ARG A 183 -9.45 9.37 -6.89
CA ARG A 183 -8.88 9.07 -8.21
C ARG A 183 -9.34 7.72 -8.72
N ALA A 184 -9.36 6.68 -7.89
CA ALA A 184 -9.83 5.35 -8.29
C ALA A 184 -11.29 5.39 -8.76
N VAL A 185 -12.17 6.08 -8.02
CA VAL A 185 -13.58 6.29 -8.43
C VAL A 185 -13.68 7.10 -9.71
N ALA A 186 -12.95 8.21 -9.84
CA ALA A 186 -12.97 9.06 -11.03
C ALA A 186 -12.39 8.37 -12.29
N SER A 187 -11.76 7.21 -12.13
CA SER A 187 -11.24 6.37 -13.22
C SER A 187 -12.03 5.07 -13.39
N ASP A 188 -13.25 5.01 -12.83
CA ASP A 188 -14.18 3.88 -12.96
C ASP A 188 -13.56 2.53 -12.59
N VAL A 189 -12.69 2.50 -11.57
CA VAL A 189 -12.15 1.25 -11.04
C VAL A 189 -13.32 0.43 -10.44
N PRO A 190 -13.55 -0.83 -10.86
CA PRO A 190 -14.59 -1.67 -10.26
C PRO A 190 -14.13 -2.17 -8.89
N PHE A 191 -14.92 -1.93 -7.86
CA PHE A 191 -14.67 -2.44 -6.52
C PHE A 191 -15.95 -2.48 -5.69
N GLY A 192 -15.98 -3.46 -4.80
CA GLY A 192 -17.12 -3.75 -3.95
C GLY A 192 -16.95 -3.20 -2.55
N TRP A 193 -15.72 -3.04 -2.06
CA TRP A 193 -15.46 -2.69 -0.66
C TRP A 193 -14.22 -1.82 -0.49
N VAL A 194 -14.16 -1.08 0.63
CA VAL A 194 -12.96 -0.38 1.09
C VAL A 194 -12.59 -0.83 2.51
N THR A 195 -11.31 -1.09 2.75
CA THR A 195 -10.76 -1.36 4.08
C THR A 195 -9.45 -0.61 4.31
N ALA A 196 -9.15 -0.29 5.56
CA ALA A 196 -7.95 0.43 5.97
C ALA A 196 -7.73 0.31 7.48
N ASP A 197 -6.55 0.69 7.95
CA ASP A 197 -6.25 0.80 9.37
C ASP A 197 -6.96 1.99 10.05
N SER A 198 -6.69 2.18 11.35
CA SER A 198 -7.32 3.22 12.16
C SER A 198 -6.83 4.64 11.91
N ILE A 199 -5.66 4.82 11.30
CA ILE A 199 -5.21 6.15 10.85
C ILE A 199 -6.23 6.70 9.84
N TYR A 200 -6.72 5.82 8.97
CA TYR A 200 -7.70 6.18 7.93
C TYR A 200 -9.16 6.07 8.40
N GLY A 201 -9.50 5.06 9.21
CA GLY A 201 -10.89 4.86 9.66
C GLY A 201 -11.38 5.91 10.65
N ASP A 202 -10.50 6.44 11.51
CA ASP A 202 -10.82 7.58 12.39
C ASP A 202 -11.13 8.85 11.59
N TYR A 203 -10.63 8.94 10.35
CA TYR A 203 -10.93 10.07 9.47
C TYR A 203 -12.34 9.99 8.88
N ARG A 204 -13.33 10.47 9.65
CA ARG A 204 -14.76 10.46 9.33
C ARG A 204 -15.12 10.96 7.92
N ARG A 205 -14.31 11.85 7.34
CA ARG A 205 -14.54 12.35 5.96
C ARG A 205 -14.42 11.24 4.90
N ILE A 206 -13.56 10.23 5.07
CA ILE A 206 -13.52 9.07 4.18
C ILE A 206 -14.83 8.30 4.27
N ARG A 207 -15.30 8.00 5.49
CA ARG A 207 -16.56 7.27 5.73
C ARG A 207 -17.76 7.98 5.09
N LEU A 208 -17.93 9.27 5.38
CA LEU A 208 -19.04 10.06 4.82
C LEU A 208 -18.97 10.17 3.29
N TRP A 209 -17.76 10.27 2.72
CA TRP A 209 -17.60 10.29 1.27
C TRP A 209 -17.97 8.94 0.64
N LEU A 210 -17.55 7.80 1.22
CA LEU A 210 -17.94 6.47 0.75
C LEU A 210 -19.46 6.23 0.84
N GLU A 211 -20.10 6.70 1.91
CA GLU A 211 -21.56 6.65 2.06
C GLU A 211 -22.29 7.51 1.03
N SER A 212 -21.70 8.63 0.59
CA SER A 212 -22.29 9.44 -0.48
C SER A 212 -22.22 8.78 -1.86
N LEU A 213 -21.36 7.75 -2.01
CA LEU A 213 -21.18 6.95 -3.23
C LEU A 213 -21.82 5.55 -3.15
N PRO A 214 -22.73 5.33 -2.20
CA PRO A 214 -23.08 4.01 -1.65
C PRO A 214 -22.01 2.91 -1.84
N LYS A 215 -20.79 3.16 -1.36
CA LYS A 215 -19.71 2.15 -1.35
C LYS A 215 -19.50 1.61 0.07
N PRO A 216 -19.60 0.29 0.28
CA PRO A 216 -19.53 -0.26 1.61
C PRO A 216 -18.07 -0.34 2.07
N TYR A 217 -17.89 -0.30 3.40
CA TYR A 217 -16.56 -0.27 3.99
C TYR A 217 -16.51 -0.99 5.34
N VAL A 218 -15.31 -1.44 5.69
CA VAL A 218 -14.92 -1.88 7.02
C VAL A 218 -13.58 -1.22 7.33
N LEU A 219 -13.56 -0.18 8.16
CA LEU A 219 -12.34 0.57 8.48
C LEU A 219 -12.05 0.39 9.96
N ALA A 220 -10.82 0.00 10.33
CA ALA A 220 -10.44 -0.06 11.74
C ALA A 220 -10.57 1.34 12.35
N VAL A 221 -10.91 1.42 13.63
CA VAL A 221 -11.01 2.70 14.36
C VAL A 221 -10.36 2.57 15.73
N THR A 222 -9.80 3.65 16.25
CA THR A 222 -9.27 3.65 17.61
C THR A 222 -10.39 3.76 18.64
N ALA A 223 -10.11 3.35 19.88
CA ALA A 223 -10.99 3.59 21.02
C ALA A 223 -11.32 5.08 21.24
N LYS A 224 -10.49 5.98 20.69
CA LYS A 224 -10.70 7.44 20.76
C LYS A 224 -11.73 7.92 19.75
N GLU A 225 -12.07 7.16 18.71
CA GLU A 225 -13.10 7.57 17.76
C GLU A 225 -14.48 7.65 18.45
N SER A 226 -15.42 8.38 17.86
CA SER A 226 -16.77 8.51 18.39
C SER A 226 -17.83 8.08 17.39
N VAL A 227 -18.83 7.36 17.90
CA VAL A 227 -20.03 6.96 17.15
C VAL A 227 -21.27 7.57 17.76
N TRP A 228 -22.34 7.64 16.97
CA TRP A 228 -23.65 8.06 17.46
C TRP A 228 -24.51 6.84 17.72
N ILE A 229 -25.09 6.77 18.93
CA ILE A 229 -26.06 5.75 19.34
C ILE A 229 -27.28 6.49 19.88
N GLY A 230 -28.39 6.41 19.16
CA GLY A 230 -29.57 7.25 19.42
C GLY A 230 -29.21 8.73 19.30
N TRP A 231 -29.33 9.47 20.41
CA TRP A 231 -29.03 10.91 20.48
C TRP A 231 -27.72 11.23 21.18
N GLN A 232 -26.92 10.21 21.53
CA GLN A 232 -25.67 10.37 22.25
C GLN A 232 -24.48 10.07 21.35
N GLN A 233 -23.42 10.87 21.51
CA GLN A 233 -22.12 10.59 20.95
C GLN A 233 -21.28 9.89 22.00
N VAL A 234 -20.84 8.67 21.71
CA VAL A 234 -20.14 7.78 22.64
C VAL A 234 -18.77 7.44 22.06
N ARG A 235 -17.73 7.36 22.90
CA ARG A 235 -16.40 6.92 22.44
C ARG A 235 -16.44 5.43 22.15
N VAL A 236 -15.71 4.99 21.14
CA VAL A 236 -15.62 3.56 20.80
C VAL A 236 -15.11 2.76 22.02
N GLY A 237 -14.13 3.28 22.78
CA GLY A 237 -13.65 2.63 24.00
C GLY A 237 -14.74 2.39 25.05
N GLU A 238 -15.64 3.35 25.25
CA GLU A 238 -16.77 3.22 26.19
C GLU A 238 -17.78 2.16 25.71
N VAL A 239 -17.98 2.05 24.39
CA VAL A 239 -18.79 0.97 23.80
C VAL A 239 -18.13 -0.39 24.06
N LEU A 240 -16.81 -0.49 23.88
CA LEU A 240 -16.05 -1.73 24.11
C LEU A 240 -16.12 -2.20 25.57
N GLU A 241 -16.09 -1.28 26.53
CA GLU A 241 -16.22 -1.57 27.98
C GLU A 241 -17.61 -2.07 28.39
N GLN A 242 -18.63 -1.79 27.58
CA GLN A 242 -20.04 -2.12 27.85
C GLN A 242 -20.56 -3.28 26.99
N LEU A 243 -19.68 -3.99 26.27
CA LEU A 243 -20.09 -5.12 25.46
C LEU A 243 -20.62 -6.25 26.35
N PRO A 244 -21.75 -6.88 25.95
CA PRO A 244 -22.27 -8.02 26.69
C PRO A 244 -21.31 -9.22 26.56
N GLU A 245 -21.31 -10.08 27.58
CA GLU A 245 -20.48 -11.29 27.60
C GLU A 245 -20.95 -12.33 26.55
N ASP A 246 -22.23 -12.30 26.19
CA ASP A 246 -22.87 -13.13 25.18
C ASP A 246 -22.95 -12.47 23.79
N GLY A 247 -23.28 -13.25 22.76
CA GLY A 247 -23.44 -12.76 21.39
C GLY A 247 -22.16 -12.68 20.55
N TRP A 248 -21.06 -13.25 21.05
CA TRP A 248 -19.81 -13.43 20.30
C TRP A 248 -19.91 -14.64 19.37
N VAL A 249 -19.42 -14.48 18.13
CA VAL A 249 -19.35 -15.54 17.13
C VAL A 249 -17.91 -15.73 16.70
N GLN A 250 -17.37 -16.94 16.89
CA GLN A 250 -16.03 -17.27 16.45
C GLN A 250 -15.99 -17.43 14.93
N LEU A 251 -15.23 -16.58 14.24
CA LEU A 251 -15.12 -16.60 12.77
C LEU A 251 -13.67 -16.44 12.32
N ASN A 252 -13.40 -16.95 11.12
CA ASN A 252 -12.11 -16.87 10.45
C ASN A 252 -11.98 -15.57 9.65
N ALA A 253 -10.98 -14.75 9.97
CA ALA A 253 -10.62 -13.52 9.27
C ALA A 253 -9.63 -13.76 8.11
N GLY A 254 -9.54 -14.98 7.60
CA GLY A 254 -8.68 -15.37 6.49
C GLY A 254 -7.46 -16.18 6.91
N ALA A 255 -6.77 -16.76 5.93
CA ALA A 255 -5.56 -17.54 6.16
C ALA A 255 -4.45 -16.67 6.77
N GLY A 256 -3.76 -17.19 7.78
CA GLY A 256 -2.52 -16.62 8.33
C GLY A 256 -1.38 -17.63 8.21
N ALA A 257 -0.15 -17.18 8.44
CA ALA A 257 1.05 -18.02 8.33
C ALA A 257 1.07 -19.24 9.26
N LYS A 258 0.36 -19.16 10.40
CA LYS A 258 0.24 -20.24 11.40
C LYS A 258 -1.08 -21.02 11.32
N GLY A 259 -1.89 -20.78 10.29
CA GLY A 259 -3.23 -21.35 10.15
C GLY A 259 -4.34 -20.29 10.04
N PRO A 260 -5.62 -20.68 10.13
CA PRO A 260 -6.75 -19.74 10.05
C PRO A 260 -6.70 -18.72 11.19
N ARG A 261 -6.94 -17.45 10.89
CA ARG A 261 -6.98 -16.38 11.90
C ARG A 261 -8.36 -16.33 12.54
N LEU A 262 -8.54 -17.14 13.57
CA LEU A 262 -9.78 -17.23 14.33
C LEU A 262 -9.83 -16.16 15.42
N TYR A 263 -10.94 -15.44 15.48
CA TYR A 263 -11.25 -14.48 16.52
C TYR A 263 -12.72 -14.58 16.89
N ASP A 264 -13.07 -14.09 18.07
CA ASP A 264 -14.46 -13.82 18.44
C ASP A 264 -14.90 -12.48 17.86
N TRP A 265 -16.11 -12.45 17.28
CA TRP A 265 -16.65 -11.25 16.65
C TRP A 265 -18.03 -10.91 17.18
N GLN A 266 -18.31 -9.61 17.29
CA GLN A 266 -19.61 -9.09 17.65
C GLN A 266 -19.94 -7.85 16.82
N LEU A 267 -21.22 -7.67 16.48
CA LEU A 267 -21.72 -6.47 15.80
C LEU A 267 -22.56 -5.64 16.76
N VAL A 268 -22.19 -4.38 16.90
CA VAL A 268 -22.95 -3.37 17.63
C VAL A 268 -23.57 -2.41 16.62
N ALA A 269 -24.90 -2.36 16.55
CA ALA A 269 -25.60 -1.41 15.70
C ALA A 269 -25.37 0.02 16.20
N VAL A 270 -25.05 0.94 15.27
CA VAL A 270 -24.96 2.38 15.54
C VAL A 270 -25.90 3.13 14.60
N ASN A 271 -26.00 4.46 14.73
CA ASN A 271 -26.92 5.24 13.92
C ASN A 271 -26.69 5.00 12.41
N ALA A 272 -27.78 4.64 11.72
CA ALA A 272 -27.82 4.34 10.30
C ALA A 272 -27.29 5.51 9.45
N PRO A 273 -26.74 5.23 8.25
CA PRO A 273 -26.40 6.27 7.31
C PRO A 273 -27.68 6.87 6.70
N PRO A 274 -27.61 8.04 6.05
CA PRO A 274 -28.75 8.63 5.35
C PRO A 274 -29.13 7.90 4.04
N VAL A 275 -28.59 6.69 3.81
CA VAL A 275 -28.84 5.87 2.62
C VAL A 275 -29.86 4.79 2.97
N GLU A 276 -30.97 4.75 2.24
CA GLU A 276 -32.03 3.75 2.45
C GLU A 276 -31.51 2.32 2.21
N GLY A 277 -31.95 1.37 3.03
CA GLY A 277 -31.50 -0.02 2.97
C GLY A 277 -30.10 -0.28 3.53
N TRP A 278 -29.39 0.77 3.97
CA TRP A 278 -28.04 0.63 4.54
C TRP A 278 -28.05 0.77 6.06
N ARG A 279 -26.99 0.25 6.67
CA ARG A 279 -26.78 0.27 8.13
C ARG A 279 -25.32 0.55 8.44
N ARG A 280 -25.11 1.10 9.63
CA ARG A 280 -23.78 1.24 10.22
C ARG A 280 -23.67 0.32 11.43
N TRP A 281 -22.48 -0.21 11.62
CA TRP A 281 -22.14 -1.01 12.79
C TRP A 281 -20.75 -0.64 13.30
N LEU A 282 -20.50 -0.92 14.57
CA LEU A 282 -19.17 -1.25 15.06
C LEU A 282 -19.03 -2.78 15.02
N LEU A 283 -18.13 -3.27 14.18
CA LEU A 283 -17.67 -4.65 14.23
C LEU A 283 -16.54 -4.71 15.25
N VAL A 284 -16.69 -5.57 16.25
CA VAL A 284 -15.70 -5.76 17.31
C VAL A 284 -15.05 -7.13 17.14
N ARG A 285 -13.73 -7.16 17.23
CA ARG A 285 -12.91 -8.37 17.26
C ARG A 285 -12.30 -8.52 18.64
N ARG A 286 -12.39 -9.73 19.21
CA ARG A 286 -11.73 -10.13 20.44
C ARG A 286 -10.72 -11.23 20.17
N SER A 287 -9.52 -11.09 20.73
CA SER A 287 -8.51 -12.15 20.69
C SER A 287 -8.95 -13.36 21.51
N LEU A 288 -8.68 -14.57 20.98
CA LEU A 288 -8.94 -15.82 21.71
C LEU A 288 -7.88 -16.08 22.79
N GLU A 289 -6.68 -15.52 22.63
CA GLU A 289 -5.58 -15.67 23.58
C GLU A 289 -5.63 -14.63 24.70
N ASP A 290 -6.04 -13.40 24.36
CA ASP A 290 -6.21 -12.30 25.31
C ASP A 290 -7.59 -11.66 25.12
N PRO A 291 -8.63 -12.10 25.86
CA PRO A 291 -9.98 -11.57 25.72
C PRO A 291 -10.12 -10.07 26.01
N ALA A 292 -9.12 -9.43 26.65
CA ALA A 292 -9.09 -7.98 26.84
C ALA A 292 -8.55 -7.22 25.61
N ASP A 293 -7.88 -7.90 24.67
CA ASP A 293 -7.45 -7.33 23.41
C ASP A 293 -8.62 -7.24 22.42
N LEU A 294 -9.25 -6.06 22.44
CA LEU A 294 -10.36 -5.69 21.57
C LEU A 294 -9.89 -4.75 20.46
N ALA A 295 -10.30 -5.06 19.23
CA ALA A 295 -10.19 -4.15 18.08
C ALA A 295 -11.58 -3.81 17.55
N ALA A 296 -11.78 -2.57 17.11
CA ALA A 296 -13.04 -2.09 16.57
C ALA A 296 -12.89 -1.63 15.12
N PHE A 297 -13.95 -1.83 14.34
CA PHE A 297 -14.06 -1.39 12.97
C PHE A 297 -15.39 -0.67 12.77
N ALA A 298 -15.34 0.53 12.18
CA ALA A 298 -16.53 1.19 11.68
C ALA A 298 -16.94 0.53 10.36
N CYS A 299 -18.18 0.05 10.30
CA CYS A 299 -18.75 -0.60 9.13
C CYS A 299 -19.94 0.22 8.60
N CYS A 300 -20.07 0.30 7.29
CA CYS A 300 -21.29 0.75 6.63
C CYS A 300 -21.52 -0.09 5.38
N ALA A 301 -22.68 -0.73 5.27
CA ALA A 301 -23.01 -1.62 4.16
C ALA A 301 -24.53 -1.80 4.03
N PRO A 302 -25.02 -2.44 2.96
CA PRO A 302 -26.42 -2.88 2.86
C PRO A 302 -26.83 -3.73 4.07
N ALA A 303 -28.07 -3.56 4.53
CA ALA A 303 -28.59 -4.14 5.78
C ALA A 303 -28.54 -5.68 5.81
N GLU A 304 -28.57 -6.32 4.64
CA GLU A 304 -28.47 -7.76 4.43
C GLU A 304 -27.05 -8.33 4.48
N THR A 305 -26.03 -7.47 4.62
CA THR A 305 -24.63 -7.91 4.70
C THR A 305 -24.43 -8.79 5.94
N SER A 306 -23.90 -9.99 5.73
CA SER A 306 -23.66 -10.95 6.82
C SER A 306 -22.43 -10.57 7.66
N LEU A 307 -22.39 -11.05 8.89
CA LEU A 307 -21.23 -10.91 9.77
C LEU A 307 -19.97 -11.52 9.13
N GLU A 308 -20.08 -12.70 8.52
CA GLU A 308 -18.97 -13.40 7.86
C GLU A 308 -18.38 -12.57 6.72
N GLN A 309 -19.22 -11.84 5.99
CA GLN A 309 -18.74 -10.94 4.95
C GLN A 309 -17.95 -9.77 5.56
N LEU A 310 -18.48 -9.11 6.59
CA LEU A 310 -17.75 -8.02 7.26
C LEU A 310 -16.40 -8.48 7.85
N VAL A 311 -16.37 -9.67 8.47
CA VAL A 311 -15.15 -10.29 9.00
C VAL A 311 -14.15 -10.59 7.88
N ARG A 312 -14.61 -11.09 6.72
CA ARG A 312 -13.76 -11.32 5.55
C ARG A 312 -13.13 -10.03 5.05
N ILE A 313 -13.89 -8.93 4.98
CA ILE A 313 -13.38 -7.63 4.54
C ILE A 313 -12.38 -7.06 5.56
N ALA A 314 -12.69 -7.13 6.86
CA ALA A 314 -11.76 -6.74 7.92
C ALA A 314 -10.43 -7.51 7.82
N GLY A 315 -10.52 -8.83 7.62
CA GLY A 315 -9.37 -9.72 7.48
C GLY A 315 -8.54 -9.50 6.21
N SER A 316 -9.15 -8.94 5.16
CA SER A 316 -8.50 -8.70 3.87
C SER A 316 -7.42 -7.61 3.93
N ARG A 317 -7.38 -6.79 4.99
CA ARG A 317 -6.33 -5.79 5.21
C ARG A 317 -4.93 -6.39 5.10
N TRP A 318 -4.73 -7.62 5.57
CA TRP A 318 -3.44 -8.33 5.49
C TRP A 318 -2.84 -8.46 4.10
N ARG A 319 -3.68 -8.47 3.04
CA ARG A 319 -3.19 -8.54 1.66
C ARG A 319 -2.26 -7.39 1.30
N ILE A 320 -2.43 -6.19 1.90
CA ILE A 320 -1.51 -5.08 1.64
C ILE A 320 -0.15 -5.28 2.30
N GLU A 321 -0.10 -5.92 3.46
CA GLU A 321 1.15 -6.24 4.14
C GLU A 321 1.96 -7.25 3.31
N THR A 322 1.29 -8.30 2.85
CA THR A 322 1.88 -9.25 1.89
C THR A 322 2.34 -8.55 0.60
N ALA A 323 1.51 -7.69 0.00
CA ALA A 323 1.90 -6.95 -1.19
C ALA A 323 3.13 -6.06 -0.95
N PHE A 324 3.28 -5.44 0.23
CA PHE A 324 4.48 -4.69 0.58
C PHE A 324 5.71 -5.59 0.72
N GLU A 325 5.59 -6.75 1.37
CA GLU A 325 6.68 -7.71 1.51
C GLU A 325 7.16 -8.21 0.14
N GLU A 326 6.23 -8.63 -0.71
CA GLU A 326 6.51 -9.03 -2.09
C GLU A 326 7.15 -7.90 -2.89
N ALA A 327 6.58 -6.69 -2.82
CA ALA A 327 7.08 -5.59 -3.61
C ALA A 327 8.49 -5.15 -3.18
N LYS A 328 8.80 -5.21 -1.88
CA LYS A 328 10.15 -4.96 -1.36
C LYS A 328 11.12 -6.07 -1.74
N GLY A 329 10.73 -7.33 -1.55
CA GLY A 329 11.57 -8.50 -1.80
C GLY A 329 11.85 -8.77 -3.28
N GLU A 330 10.84 -8.65 -4.14
CA GLU A 330 10.92 -9.12 -5.53
C GLU A 330 11.25 -8.00 -6.52
N VAL A 331 10.59 -6.84 -6.37
CA VAL A 331 10.72 -5.71 -7.32
C VAL A 331 11.41 -4.50 -6.70
N GLY A 332 11.93 -4.65 -5.48
CA GLY A 332 12.79 -3.68 -4.81
C GLY A 332 12.15 -2.32 -4.57
N LEU A 333 10.88 -2.30 -4.13
CA LEU A 333 10.12 -1.10 -3.78
C LEU A 333 10.87 -0.15 -2.83
N ASP A 334 11.73 -0.67 -1.96
CA ASP A 334 12.55 0.09 -1.00
C ASP A 334 14.06 0.06 -1.28
N HIS A 335 14.49 -0.55 -2.38
CA HIS A 335 15.91 -0.71 -2.73
C HIS A 335 16.54 0.54 -3.37
N TYR A 336 15.74 1.54 -3.73
CA TYR A 336 16.15 2.72 -4.48
C TYR A 336 17.06 3.70 -3.73
N GLU A 337 17.82 4.45 -4.52
CA GLU A 337 18.75 5.49 -4.07
C GLU A 337 18.35 6.91 -4.53
N VAL A 338 17.19 7.04 -5.18
CA VAL A 338 16.65 8.35 -5.59
C VAL A 338 16.36 9.26 -4.39
N ARG A 339 16.52 10.56 -4.61
CA ARG A 339 16.38 11.60 -3.56
C ARG A 339 15.37 12.68 -3.91
N SER A 340 15.06 12.87 -5.18
CA SER A 340 14.10 13.88 -5.63
C SER A 340 12.66 13.37 -5.56
N TRP A 341 11.72 14.32 -5.53
CA TRP A 341 10.29 14.07 -5.62
C TRP A 341 9.93 13.22 -6.85
N ASP A 342 10.36 13.66 -8.03
CA ASP A 342 10.11 12.93 -9.28
C ASP A 342 10.82 11.58 -9.31
N GLY A 343 12.06 11.52 -8.81
CA GLY A 343 12.81 10.27 -8.76
C GLY A 343 12.07 9.20 -7.94
N TRP A 344 11.53 9.58 -6.77
CA TRP A 344 10.70 8.71 -5.95
C TRP A 344 9.43 8.30 -6.69
N HIS A 345 8.69 9.26 -7.26
CA HIS A 345 7.49 8.97 -8.05
C HIS A 345 7.80 8.24 -9.36
N ARG A 346 9.03 8.14 -9.83
CA ARG A 346 9.33 7.35 -11.02
C ARG A 346 9.67 5.92 -10.66
N HIS A 347 10.56 5.75 -9.70
CA HIS A 347 10.94 4.43 -9.21
C HIS A 347 9.72 3.67 -8.68
N ILE A 348 8.92 4.30 -7.81
CA ILE A 348 7.80 3.59 -7.20
C ILE A 348 6.74 3.21 -8.26
N THR A 349 6.56 3.94 -9.39
CA THR A 349 5.56 3.55 -10.42
C THR A 349 6.05 2.31 -11.11
N LEU A 350 7.34 2.31 -11.47
CA LEU A 350 7.94 1.18 -12.13
C LEU A 350 7.96 -0.05 -11.21
N ALA A 351 8.18 0.11 -9.91
CA ALA A 351 8.08 -0.97 -8.94
C ALA A 351 6.64 -1.50 -8.80
N CYS A 352 5.64 -0.62 -8.63
CA CYS A 352 4.23 -1.03 -8.62
C CYS A 352 3.81 -1.72 -9.93
N LEU A 353 4.33 -1.26 -11.07
CA LEU A 353 4.08 -1.83 -12.39
C LEU A 353 4.72 -3.21 -12.57
N ALA A 354 5.95 -3.37 -12.08
CA ALA A 354 6.62 -4.67 -12.04
C ALA A 354 5.86 -5.65 -11.11
N HIS A 355 5.44 -5.20 -9.93
CA HIS A 355 4.62 -6.03 -9.02
C HIS A 355 3.28 -6.42 -9.67
N ALA A 356 2.59 -5.49 -10.31
CA ALA A 356 1.34 -5.77 -11.03
C ALA A 356 1.54 -6.79 -12.17
N LEU A 357 2.67 -6.74 -12.89
CA LEU A 357 2.98 -7.75 -13.89
C LEU A 357 3.13 -9.13 -13.26
N LEU A 358 3.86 -9.25 -12.14
CA LEU A 358 4.02 -10.52 -11.41
C LEU A 358 2.68 -11.05 -10.89
N ALA A 359 1.84 -10.18 -10.33
CA ALA A 359 0.51 -10.53 -9.84
C ALA A 359 -0.38 -11.12 -10.97
N VAL A 360 -0.41 -10.47 -12.13
CA VAL A 360 -1.17 -10.95 -13.31
C VAL A 360 -0.64 -12.29 -13.80
N VAL A 361 0.68 -12.42 -13.85
CA VAL A 361 1.36 -13.62 -14.32
C VAL A 361 1.11 -14.83 -13.40
N ARG A 362 1.07 -14.61 -12.07
CA ARG A 362 0.68 -15.63 -11.07
C ARG A 362 -0.80 -16.02 -11.20
N ALA A 363 -1.68 -15.02 -11.31
CA ALA A 363 -3.11 -15.22 -11.48
C ALA A 363 -3.44 -16.13 -12.67
N MET A 364 -2.73 -15.95 -13.80
CA MET A 364 -2.89 -16.76 -15.00
C MET A 364 -2.35 -18.19 -14.87
N SER A 365 -1.34 -18.39 -14.02
CA SER A 365 -0.71 -19.70 -13.82
C SER A 365 -1.55 -20.62 -12.93
N GLY A 366 -2.64 -20.11 -12.34
CA GLY A 366 -3.44 -20.82 -11.36
C GLY A 366 -2.67 -21.10 -10.06
N GLU A 367 -1.51 -20.48 -9.88
CA GLU A 367 -0.78 -20.54 -8.63
C GLU A 367 -1.60 -19.75 -7.59
N PRO A 368 -2.05 -20.40 -6.50
CA PRO A 368 -2.73 -19.66 -5.44
C PRO A 368 -1.79 -18.59 -4.92
N GLU A 369 -2.34 -17.43 -4.53
CA GLU A 369 -1.62 -16.42 -3.77
C GLU A 369 -0.95 -17.14 -2.59
N LEU A 370 0.38 -17.23 -2.60
CA LEU A 370 1.15 -17.96 -1.60
C LEU A 370 0.79 -17.36 -0.23
N ALA A 371 0.27 -18.17 0.68
CA ALA A 371 0.20 -17.77 2.08
C ALA A 371 1.65 -17.53 2.56
N PRO A 372 2.07 -16.30 2.89
CA PRO A 372 3.46 -16.05 3.26
C PRO A 372 3.74 -16.70 4.61
N LEU A 373 4.90 -17.35 4.71
CA LEU A 373 5.45 -17.91 5.94
C LEU A 373 6.01 -16.80 6.84
N LEU A 374 5.18 -15.96 7.48
CA LEU A 374 5.66 -15.08 8.55
C LEU A 374 4.69 -14.97 9.73
N ALA A 375 5.22 -15.30 10.91
CA ALA A 375 4.60 -15.09 12.20
C ALA A 375 4.30 -13.60 12.43
N GLU A 376 3.30 -13.32 13.27
CA GLU A 376 3.05 -11.97 13.78
C GLU A 376 4.36 -11.27 14.21
N PRO A 377 4.47 -9.94 14.09
CA PRO A 377 5.60 -9.23 14.66
C PRO A 377 5.59 -9.43 16.18
N GLU A 378 6.39 -10.38 16.66
CA GLU A 378 6.83 -10.37 18.04
C GLU A 378 7.48 -9.02 18.29
N LYS A 379 7.13 -8.40 19.42
CA LYS A 379 7.80 -7.21 19.95
C LYS A 379 9.27 -7.56 20.24
N GLY A 380 10.13 -7.50 19.22
CA GLY A 380 11.55 -7.84 19.30
C GLY A 380 12.35 -7.09 18.25
N GLY A 381 13.39 -6.36 18.68
CA GLY A 381 14.13 -5.40 17.87
C GLY A 381 14.87 -5.98 16.64
N PRO A 382 15.34 -5.12 15.72
CA PRO A 382 15.89 -5.55 14.44
C PRO A 382 17.20 -6.34 14.59
N ALA A 383 17.27 -7.48 13.91
CA ALA A 383 18.51 -8.21 13.68
C ALA A 383 19.45 -7.41 12.75
N PRO A 384 20.75 -7.27 13.08
CA PRO A 384 21.67 -6.42 12.33
C PRO A 384 22.24 -7.12 11.09
N GLY A 385 21.60 -6.96 9.93
CA GLY A 385 22.23 -7.16 8.62
C GLY A 385 23.16 -5.98 8.29
N SER A 386 24.32 -5.89 8.92
CA SER A 386 25.16 -4.70 8.82
C SER A 386 25.91 -4.60 7.49
N LEU A 387 25.80 -3.42 6.87
CA LEU A 387 26.61 -2.91 5.75
C LEU A 387 28.14 -3.09 5.97
N ALA A 388 28.58 -3.33 7.20
CA ALA A 388 29.98 -3.61 7.54
C ALA A 388 30.44 -4.98 7.04
N ALA A 389 29.58 -6.01 7.07
CA ALA A 389 29.90 -7.33 6.51
C ALA A 389 30.06 -7.30 4.99
N PHE A 390 29.27 -6.44 4.32
CA PHE A 390 29.38 -6.18 2.88
C PHE A 390 30.68 -5.47 2.49
N LYS A 391 31.11 -4.46 3.27
CA LYS A 391 32.37 -3.73 3.02
C LYS A 391 33.62 -4.58 3.29
N ALA A 392 33.58 -5.41 4.33
CA ALA A 392 34.70 -6.29 4.70
C ALA A 392 35.01 -7.34 3.62
N ARG A 393 34.00 -7.88 2.92
CA ARG A 393 34.19 -8.88 1.86
C ARG A 393 34.83 -8.33 0.58
N ARG A 394 34.84 -7.03 0.35
CA ARG A 394 35.38 -6.41 -0.88
C ARG A 394 36.59 -5.50 -0.66
N GLY A 395 37.19 -5.50 0.52
CA GLY A 395 38.39 -4.71 0.81
C GLY A 395 38.17 -3.18 0.74
N LEU A 396 36.91 -2.72 0.74
CA LEU A 396 36.55 -1.31 0.70
C LEU A 396 36.49 -0.76 2.13
N LEU A 397 37.65 -0.68 2.78
CA LEU A 397 37.81 0.07 4.02
C LEU A 397 38.15 1.53 3.67
N SER A 398 37.29 2.46 4.07
CA SER A 398 37.62 3.88 4.10
C SER A 398 38.61 4.13 5.23
N ALA A 399 39.72 4.82 4.91
CA ALA A 399 40.65 5.38 5.88
C ALA A 399 39.97 6.32 6.88
#